data_AF-A0A085F250-F1
#
_entry.id   AF-A0A085F250-F1
#
_cell.length_a   1.000
_cell.length_b   1.000
_cell.length_c   1.000
_cell.angle_alpha   90.00
_cell.angle_beta   90.00
_cell.angle_gamma   90.00
#
_symmetry.space_group_name_H-M   'P 1'
#
loop_
_entity.id
_entity.type
_entity.pdbx_description
1 polymer ?
#
loop_
_entity_poly.entity_id
_entity_poly.type
_entity_poly.pdbx_seq_one_letter_code
_entity_poly.pdbx_strand_id
1 'polypeptide(L)'
;MENTVVPLGAVLGFAFGGFFDGILLHQILQWHHLLSLVPGIDDLRMQVLWDGWFHALMYVIALAGLAGLWRLHRRGTGQWGWPLVGAVLVGFGLWHVVDTLLSHWLLQIHRIRVDSDDPLLWDLLWLALFGLLPLALGLRLRRHGGGPGLQGTAAMLALLALTSGAGAWALVPPAQTGFATVVFHPGAGPREVFAALDALDARLVWSDRAMGVVVVAVPEERRWGFYRHGALLVSGAGVPAGCFNWSRI
;
A
#
# COMPACT_ATOMS: atom_id res chain seq x y z
N MET A 1 24.17 -15.75 -26.37
CA MET A 1 23.84 -15.56 -24.94
C MET A 1 22.37 -15.19 -24.87
N GLU A 2 21.55 -16.11 -24.35
CA GLU A 2 20.10 -15.97 -24.28
C GLU A 2 19.71 -14.78 -23.39
N ASN A 3 18.67 -14.05 -23.78
CA ASN A 3 18.36 -12.72 -23.24
C ASN A 3 17.64 -12.81 -21.88
N THR A 4 18.25 -13.44 -20.87
CA THR A 4 17.62 -13.92 -19.62
C THR A 4 17.06 -12.80 -18.72
N VAL A 5 17.45 -11.53 -18.91
CA VAL A 5 16.85 -10.40 -18.16
C VAL A 5 15.38 -10.19 -18.52
N VAL A 6 15.03 -10.39 -19.78
CA VAL A 6 13.67 -10.18 -20.29
C VAL A 6 12.64 -11.05 -19.56
N PRO A 7 12.78 -12.39 -19.48
CA PRO A 7 11.80 -13.21 -18.79
C PRO A 7 11.73 -12.87 -17.30
N LEU A 8 12.85 -12.56 -16.64
CA LEU A 8 12.85 -12.24 -15.21
C LEU A 8 12.24 -10.87 -14.89
N GLY A 9 12.48 -9.87 -15.73
CA GLY A 9 11.79 -8.59 -15.67
C GLY A 9 10.28 -8.74 -15.87
N ALA A 10 9.86 -9.60 -16.80
CA ALA A 10 8.45 -9.90 -17.01
C ALA A 10 7.83 -10.65 -15.82
N VAL A 11 8.54 -11.58 -15.17
CA VAL A 11 8.08 -12.22 -13.93
C VAL A 11 7.84 -11.19 -12.83
N LEU A 12 8.78 -10.27 -12.63
CA LEU A 12 8.61 -9.18 -11.65
C LEU A 12 7.42 -8.27 -12.02
N GLY A 13 7.29 -7.92 -13.30
CA GLY A 13 6.18 -7.12 -13.80
C GLY A 13 4.81 -7.78 -13.61
N PHE A 14 4.73 -9.10 -13.79
CA PHE A 14 3.50 -9.86 -13.58
C PHE A 14 3.01 -9.73 -12.14
N ALA A 15 3.91 -9.87 -11.16
CA ALA A 15 3.58 -9.64 -9.76
C ALA A 15 3.17 -8.18 -9.48
N PHE A 16 3.82 -7.18 -10.10
CA PHE A 16 3.39 -5.79 -9.97
C PHE A 16 2.01 -5.53 -10.56
N GLY A 17 1.63 -6.22 -11.64
CA GLY A 17 0.27 -6.20 -12.16
C GLY A 17 -0.73 -6.71 -11.13
N GLY A 18 -0.46 -7.88 -10.54
CA GLY A 18 -1.31 -8.46 -9.50
C GLY A 18 -1.43 -7.60 -8.25
N PHE A 19 -0.33 -7.00 -7.79
CA PHE A 19 -0.38 -6.04 -6.68
C PHE A 19 -1.18 -4.78 -7.03
N PHE A 20 -1.00 -4.24 -8.23
CA PHE A 20 -1.73 -3.05 -8.66
C PHE A 20 -3.23 -3.31 -8.66
N ASP A 21 -3.65 -4.43 -9.24
CA ASP A 21 -5.05 -4.88 -9.24
C ASP A 21 -5.57 -5.08 -7.81
N GLY A 22 -4.88 -5.89 -7.00
CA GLY A 22 -5.33 -6.22 -5.65
C GLY A 22 -5.36 -5.02 -4.70
N ILE A 23 -4.41 -4.09 -4.80
CA ILE A 23 -4.41 -2.89 -3.97
C ILE A 23 -5.48 -1.90 -4.46
N LEU A 24 -5.52 -1.63 -5.75
CA LEU A 24 -6.42 -0.61 -6.28
C LEU A 24 -7.87 -1.08 -6.27
N LEU A 25 -8.16 -2.26 -6.79
CA LEU A 25 -9.52 -2.76 -6.97
C LEU A 25 -10.06 -3.46 -5.73
N HIS A 26 -9.26 -4.27 -5.03
CA HIS A 26 -9.77 -5.02 -3.86
C HIS A 26 -9.74 -4.20 -2.57
N GLN A 27 -8.76 -3.32 -2.39
CA GLN A 27 -8.57 -2.62 -1.11
C GLN A 27 -9.00 -1.15 -1.14
N ILE A 28 -8.56 -0.37 -2.14
CA ILE A 28 -8.84 1.07 -2.22
C ILE A 28 -10.26 1.33 -2.74
N LEU A 29 -10.57 0.82 -3.93
CA LEU A 29 -11.86 1.03 -4.57
C LEU A 29 -12.91 0.03 -4.12
N GLN A 30 -12.46 -1.16 -3.68
CA GLN A 30 -13.33 -2.26 -3.22
C GLN A 30 -14.40 -2.63 -4.26
N TRP A 31 -14.07 -2.52 -5.54
CA TRP A 31 -14.99 -2.80 -6.64
C TRP A 31 -15.25 -4.29 -6.81
N HIS A 32 -14.28 -5.12 -6.42
CA HIS A 32 -14.42 -6.57 -6.34
C HIS A 32 -13.30 -7.13 -5.44
N HIS A 33 -13.46 -8.38 -5.04
CA HIS A 33 -12.46 -9.23 -4.38
C HIS A 33 -12.16 -10.43 -5.28
N LEU A 34 -11.06 -11.14 -5.03
CA LEU A 34 -10.61 -12.26 -5.88
C LEU A 34 -11.72 -13.30 -6.14
N LEU A 35 -12.56 -13.57 -5.15
CA LEU A 35 -13.59 -14.60 -5.23
C LEU A 35 -15.00 -14.02 -5.14
N SER A 36 -15.20 -12.76 -5.53
CA SER A 36 -16.49 -12.03 -5.41
C SER A 36 -17.71 -12.77 -5.97
N LEU A 37 -17.53 -13.58 -7.01
CA LEU A 37 -18.62 -14.30 -7.68
C LEU A 37 -18.57 -15.81 -7.44
N VAL A 38 -17.69 -16.29 -6.55
CA VAL A 38 -17.63 -17.70 -6.20
C VAL A 38 -18.75 -18.05 -5.22
N PRO A 39 -19.70 -18.95 -5.57
CA PRO A 39 -20.81 -19.28 -4.69
C PRO A 39 -20.36 -19.79 -3.32
N GLY A 40 -20.94 -19.24 -2.25
CA GLY A 40 -20.65 -19.64 -0.87
C GLY A 40 -19.44 -18.92 -0.25
N ILE A 41 -18.87 -17.92 -0.92
CA ILE A 41 -17.81 -17.04 -0.39
C ILE A 41 -18.33 -15.60 -0.34
N ASP A 42 -19.43 -15.37 0.34
CA ASP A 42 -20.08 -14.04 0.35
C ASP A 42 -19.65 -13.17 1.55
N ASP A 43 -18.99 -13.78 2.54
CA ASP A 43 -18.50 -13.11 3.75
C ASP A 43 -17.24 -12.27 3.47
N LEU A 44 -17.28 -10.99 3.88
CA LEU A 44 -16.18 -10.05 3.67
C LEU A 44 -14.85 -10.54 4.26
N ARG A 45 -14.89 -11.20 5.43
CA ARG A 45 -13.66 -11.73 6.06
C ARG A 45 -13.04 -12.84 5.21
N MET A 46 -13.86 -13.67 4.56
CA MET A 46 -13.35 -14.70 3.64
C MET A 46 -12.80 -14.09 2.36
N GLN A 47 -13.44 -13.06 1.80
CA GLN A 47 -12.94 -12.33 0.64
C GLN A 47 -11.57 -11.69 0.93
N VAL A 48 -11.45 -10.93 2.01
CA VAL A 48 -10.19 -10.31 2.45
C VAL A 48 -9.10 -11.34 2.73
N LEU A 49 -9.44 -12.51 3.27
CA LEU A 49 -8.50 -13.61 3.48
C LEU A 49 -7.91 -14.10 2.15
N TRP A 50 -8.76 -14.32 1.14
CA TRP A 50 -8.32 -14.81 -0.17
C TRP A 50 -7.56 -13.75 -0.96
N ASP A 51 -7.91 -12.47 -0.84
CA ASP A 51 -7.09 -11.38 -1.35
C ASP A 51 -5.69 -11.42 -0.71
N GLY A 52 -5.60 -11.65 0.60
CA GLY A 52 -4.33 -11.80 1.31
C GLY A 52 -3.47 -12.95 0.76
N TRP A 53 -4.07 -14.11 0.50
CA TRP A 53 -3.38 -15.24 -0.14
C TRP A 53 -2.93 -14.93 -1.57
N PHE A 54 -3.76 -14.23 -2.33
CA PHE A 54 -3.39 -13.74 -3.65
C PHE A 54 -2.18 -12.81 -3.61
N HIS A 55 -2.16 -11.84 -2.68
CA HIS A 55 -1.00 -10.97 -2.48
C HIS A 55 0.24 -11.74 -2.03
N ALA A 56 0.09 -12.74 -1.16
CA ALA A 56 1.19 -13.61 -0.75
C ALA A 56 1.79 -14.37 -1.94
N LEU A 57 0.96 -14.86 -2.87
CA LEU A 57 1.43 -15.46 -4.12
C LEU A 57 2.19 -14.44 -4.97
N MET A 58 1.68 -13.21 -5.11
CA MET A 58 2.37 -12.15 -5.85
C MET A 58 3.73 -11.82 -5.23
N TYR A 59 3.87 -11.85 -3.90
CA TYR A 59 5.18 -11.69 -3.23
C TYR A 59 6.17 -12.79 -3.61
N VAL A 60 5.73 -14.05 -3.67
CA VAL A 60 6.58 -15.18 -4.09
C VAL A 60 7.06 -14.99 -5.53
N ILE A 61 6.16 -14.60 -6.44
CA ILE A 61 6.49 -14.35 -7.85
C ILE A 61 7.46 -13.17 -7.97
N ALA A 62 7.20 -12.06 -7.26
CA ALA A 62 8.09 -10.89 -7.24
C ALA A 62 9.48 -11.25 -6.72
N LEU A 63 9.57 -12.03 -5.64
CA LEU A 63 10.82 -12.47 -5.05
C LEU A 63 11.61 -13.36 -6.03
N ALA A 64 10.95 -14.25 -6.76
CA ALA A 64 11.59 -15.07 -7.78
C ALA A 64 12.18 -14.22 -8.92
N GLY A 65 11.41 -13.24 -9.43
CA GLY A 65 11.88 -12.29 -10.44
C GLY A 65 13.08 -11.47 -9.95
N LEU A 66 12.97 -10.91 -8.74
CA LEU A 66 14.01 -10.10 -8.13
C LEU A 66 15.30 -10.90 -7.83
N ALA A 67 15.17 -12.11 -7.28
CA ALA A 67 16.30 -12.99 -7.02
C ALA A 67 17.02 -13.39 -8.31
N GLY A 68 16.28 -13.63 -9.39
CA GLY A 68 16.85 -13.87 -10.72
C GLY A 68 17.62 -12.66 -11.23
N LEU A 69 17.01 -11.47 -11.22
CA LEU A 69 17.64 -10.22 -11.64
C LEU A 69 18.91 -9.93 -10.81
N TRP A 70 18.86 -10.12 -9.49
CA TRP A 70 20.01 -9.96 -8.60
C TRP A 70 21.18 -10.89 -8.99
N ARG A 71 20.89 -12.16 -9.31
CA ARG A 71 21.92 -13.12 -9.75
C ARG A 71 22.55 -12.71 -11.08
N LEU A 72 21.77 -12.18 -12.03
CA LEU A 72 22.29 -11.64 -13.30
C LEU A 72 23.16 -10.41 -13.06
N HIS A 73 22.72 -9.49 -12.21
CA HIS A 73 23.48 -8.30 -11.84
C HIS A 73 24.86 -8.66 -11.28
N ARG A 74 24.92 -9.61 -10.32
CA ARG A 74 26.19 -10.08 -9.74
C ARG A 74 27.13 -10.76 -10.75
N ARG A 75 26.60 -11.27 -11.86
CA ARG A 75 27.39 -11.89 -12.94
C ARG A 75 27.84 -10.87 -13.99
N GLY A 76 27.45 -9.60 -13.86
CA GLY A 76 27.76 -8.55 -14.83
C GLY A 76 27.09 -8.77 -16.20
N THR A 77 26.03 -9.58 -16.26
CA THR A 77 25.33 -9.92 -17.50
C THR A 77 23.92 -9.34 -17.50
N GLY A 78 23.45 -8.92 -18.67
CA GLY A 78 22.07 -8.47 -18.86
C GLY A 78 21.92 -7.07 -19.46
N GLN A 79 20.77 -6.86 -20.11
CA GLN A 79 20.38 -5.56 -20.65
C GLN A 79 19.59 -4.79 -19.58
N TRP A 80 20.21 -3.77 -18.99
CA TRP A 80 19.63 -2.93 -17.94
C TRP A 80 19.02 -1.64 -18.53
N GLY A 81 18.22 -0.91 -17.73
CA GLY A 81 17.56 0.33 -18.17
C GLY A 81 16.25 0.08 -18.93
N TRP A 82 16.07 0.71 -20.09
CA TRP A 82 14.84 0.64 -20.89
C TRP A 82 14.39 -0.79 -21.27
N PRO A 83 15.28 -1.73 -21.62
CA PRO A 83 14.89 -3.11 -21.86
C PRO A 83 14.28 -3.80 -20.64
N LEU A 84 14.79 -3.52 -19.43
CA LEU A 84 14.22 -4.03 -18.17
C LEU A 84 12.86 -3.38 -17.89
N VAL A 85 12.74 -2.06 -18.06
CA VAL A 85 11.44 -1.36 -17.93
C VAL A 85 10.42 -1.97 -18.90
N GLY A 86 10.82 -2.19 -20.15
CA GLY A 86 9.95 -2.81 -21.14
C GLY A 86 9.57 -4.25 -20.78
N ALA A 87 10.48 -5.03 -20.20
CA ALA A 87 10.18 -6.36 -19.70
C ALA A 87 9.16 -6.35 -18.54
N VAL A 88 9.33 -5.43 -17.58
CA VAL A 88 8.38 -5.23 -16.47
C VAL A 88 7.00 -4.84 -17.00
N LEU A 89 6.91 -3.91 -17.96
CA LEU A 89 5.63 -3.54 -18.57
C LEU A 89 4.95 -4.69 -19.32
N VAL A 90 5.72 -5.54 -20.00
CA VAL A 90 5.18 -6.77 -20.62
C VAL A 90 4.59 -7.70 -19.57
N GLY A 91 5.30 -7.91 -18.45
CA GLY A 91 4.81 -8.70 -17.32
C GLY A 91 3.51 -8.14 -16.73
N PHE A 92 3.51 -6.83 -16.46
CA PHE A 92 2.37 -6.11 -15.91
C PHE A 92 1.14 -6.26 -16.82
N GLY A 93 1.30 -6.05 -18.11
CA GLY A 93 0.21 -6.23 -19.08
C GLY A 93 -0.26 -7.68 -19.16
N LEU A 94 0.67 -8.64 -19.11
CA LEU A 94 0.35 -10.07 -19.16
C LEU A 94 -0.52 -10.51 -17.98
N TRP A 95 -0.28 -10.01 -16.77
CA TRP A 95 -1.16 -10.27 -15.62
C TRP A 95 -2.60 -9.90 -15.94
N HIS A 96 -2.84 -8.65 -16.37
CA HIS A 96 -4.19 -8.16 -16.64
C HIS A 96 -4.87 -8.89 -17.81
N VAL A 97 -4.10 -9.34 -18.81
CA VAL A 97 -4.61 -10.21 -19.87
C VAL A 97 -5.03 -11.56 -19.31
N VAL A 98 -4.16 -12.19 -18.50
CA VAL A 98 -4.47 -13.49 -17.88
C VAL A 98 -5.70 -13.36 -16.99
N ASP A 99 -5.75 -12.36 -16.14
CA ASP A 99 -6.84 -12.15 -15.21
C ASP A 99 -8.17 -11.87 -15.93
N THR A 100 -8.17 -11.00 -16.94
CA THR A 100 -9.39 -10.74 -17.72
C THR A 100 -9.88 -11.99 -18.45
N LEU A 101 -8.99 -12.70 -19.15
CA LEU A 101 -9.40 -13.85 -19.95
C LEU A 101 -9.76 -15.06 -19.07
N LEU A 102 -8.94 -15.34 -18.05
CA LEU A 102 -9.09 -16.48 -17.18
C LEU A 102 -10.10 -16.22 -16.08
N SER A 103 -9.85 -15.23 -15.21
CA SER A 103 -10.67 -14.99 -14.02
C SER A 103 -12.03 -14.40 -14.37
N HIS A 104 -12.09 -13.39 -15.25
CA HIS A 104 -13.35 -12.71 -15.54
C HIS A 104 -14.24 -13.44 -16.54
N TRP A 105 -13.64 -14.00 -17.59
CA TRP A 105 -14.40 -14.52 -18.73
C TRP A 105 -14.53 -16.04 -18.73
N LEU A 106 -13.45 -16.77 -18.45
CA LEU A 106 -13.48 -18.24 -18.45
C LEU A 106 -14.02 -18.81 -17.13
N LEU A 107 -13.42 -18.42 -16.01
CA LEU A 107 -13.77 -18.92 -14.68
C LEU A 107 -14.91 -18.12 -14.04
N GLN A 108 -15.09 -16.87 -14.47
CA GLN A 108 -16.14 -15.95 -14.01
C GLN A 108 -16.16 -15.80 -12.48
N ILE A 109 -14.99 -15.82 -11.83
CA ILE A 109 -14.86 -15.77 -10.37
C ILE A 109 -14.95 -14.36 -9.79
N HIS A 110 -14.74 -13.33 -10.62
CA HIS A 110 -14.99 -11.92 -10.34
C HIS A 110 -15.08 -11.14 -11.66
N ARG A 111 -15.43 -9.86 -11.61
CA ARG A 111 -15.39 -8.90 -12.73
C ARG A 111 -14.72 -7.63 -12.24
N ILE A 112 -14.21 -6.79 -13.15
CA ILE A 112 -13.55 -5.53 -12.75
C ILE A 112 -14.44 -4.69 -11.84
N ARG A 113 -15.71 -4.58 -12.18
CA ARG A 113 -16.70 -3.83 -11.43
C ARG A 113 -18.02 -4.59 -11.39
N VAL A 114 -18.22 -5.34 -10.30
CA VAL A 114 -19.39 -6.25 -10.18
C VAL A 114 -20.71 -5.52 -9.95
N ASP A 115 -20.66 -4.28 -9.43
CA ASP A 115 -21.81 -3.42 -9.15
C ASP A 115 -22.26 -2.57 -10.35
N SER A 116 -21.62 -2.70 -11.52
CA SER A 116 -21.94 -1.94 -12.73
C SER A 116 -23.09 -2.57 -13.52
N ASP A 117 -23.93 -1.74 -14.13
CA ASP A 117 -24.96 -2.19 -15.09
C ASP A 117 -24.35 -2.87 -16.34
N ASP A 118 -23.11 -2.51 -16.70
CA ASP A 118 -22.35 -3.14 -17.77
C ASP A 118 -20.95 -3.55 -17.30
N PRO A 119 -20.77 -4.76 -16.72
CA PRO A 119 -19.47 -5.27 -16.29
C PRO A 119 -18.52 -5.58 -17.45
N LEU A 120 -19.03 -5.83 -18.67
CA LEU A 120 -18.18 -6.14 -19.82
C LEU A 120 -17.43 -4.90 -20.32
N LEU A 121 -18.09 -3.74 -20.32
CA LEU A 121 -17.43 -2.48 -20.66
C LEU A 121 -16.22 -2.21 -19.77
N TRP A 122 -16.35 -2.41 -18.45
CA TRP A 122 -15.25 -2.21 -17.51
C TRP A 122 -14.10 -3.19 -17.72
N ASP A 123 -14.40 -4.46 -17.96
CA ASP A 123 -13.38 -5.46 -18.32
C ASP A 123 -12.61 -5.07 -19.58
N LEU A 124 -13.29 -4.60 -20.62
CA LEU A 124 -12.67 -4.18 -21.87
C LEU A 124 -11.80 -2.93 -21.69
N LEU A 125 -12.27 -1.94 -20.92
CA LEU A 125 -11.50 -0.74 -20.60
C LEU A 125 -10.25 -1.08 -19.79
N TRP A 126 -10.39 -1.94 -18.79
CA TRP A 126 -9.27 -2.37 -17.96
C TRP A 126 -8.24 -3.16 -18.76
N LEU A 127 -8.70 -4.12 -19.56
CA LEU A 127 -7.84 -4.89 -20.46
C LEU A 127 -7.11 -3.99 -21.46
N ALA A 128 -7.78 -2.99 -22.04
CA ALA A 128 -7.16 -2.07 -22.98
C ALA A 128 -6.08 -1.21 -22.30
N LEU A 129 -6.41 -0.60 -21.15
CA LEU A 129 -5.57 0.39 -20.48
C LEU A 129 -4.41 -0.23 -19.68
N PHE A 130 -4.63 -1.36 -19.02
CA PHE A 130 -3.66 -1.98 -18.11
C PHE A 130 -3.11 -3.32 -18.63
N GLY A 131 -3.81 -3.98 -19.55
CA GLY A 131 -3.31 -5.17 -20.25
C GLY A 131 -2.55 -4.82 -21.52
N LEU A 132 -3.27 -4.39 -22.56
CA LEU A 132 -2.76 -4.25 -23.91
C LEU A 132 -1.82 -3.06 -24.10
N LEU A 133 -2.15 -1.90 -23.54
CA LEU A 133 -1.33 -0.70 -23.67
C LEU A 133 0.07 -0.87 -23.02
N PRO A 134 0.21 -1.34 -21.77
CA PRO A 134 1.52 -1.59 -21.17
C PRO A 134 2.28 -2.70 -21.90
N LEU A 135 1.60 -3.76 -22.34
CA LEU A 135 2.22 -4.84 -23.10
C LEU A 135 2.81 -4.33 -24.43
N ALA A 136 2.05 -3.53 -25.19
CA ALA A 136 2.52 -2.94 -26.44
C ALA A 136 3.69 -1.96 -26.21
N LEU A 137 3.61 -1.10 -25.20
CA LEU A 137 4.68 -0.17 -24.84
C LEU A 137 5.94 -0.92 -24.41
N GLY A 138 5.79 -1.97 -23.60
CA GLY A 138 6.89 -2.80 -23.14
C GLY A 138 7.60 -3.52 -24.28
N LEU A 139 6.85 -4.09 -25.24
CA LEU A 139 7.40 -4.67 -26.46
C LEU A 139 8.15 -3.64 -27.31
N ARG A 140 7.65 -2.40 -27.41
CA ARG A 140 8.33 -1.31 -28.13
C ARG A 140 9.65 -0.91 -27.45
N LEU A 141 9.64 -0.72 -26.12
CA LEU A 141 10.82 -0.33 -25.36
C LEU A 141 11.93 -1.38 -25.41
N ARG A 142 11.57 -2.66 -25.45
CA ARG A 142 12.52 -3.76 -25.65
C ARG A 142 13.22 -3.76 -27.01
N ARG A 143 12.62 -3.13 -28.03
CA ARG A 143 13.16 -3.04 -29.39
C ARG A 143 14.07 -1.82 -29.61
N HIS A 144 14.07 -0.83 -28.72
CA HIS A 144 14.88 0.39 -28.85
C HIS A 144 15.96 0.43 -27.77
N GLY A 145 17.03 -0.35 -27.96
CA GLY A 145 18.17 -0.45 -27.05
C GLY A 145 19.17 0.71 -27.10
N GLY A 146 18.73 1.96 -27.34
CA GLY A 146 19.63 3.09 -27.61
C GLY A 146 19.21 4.46 -27.07
N GLY A 147 18.17 4.56 -26.23
CA GLY A 147 17.84 5.81 -25.55
C GLY A 147 18.81 6.07 -24.38
N PRO A 148 19.08 7.34 -23.99
CA PRO A 148 19.83 7.64 -22.79
C PRO A 148 19.18 6.87 -21.62
N GLY A 149 19.99 6.03 -20.96
CA GLY A 149 19.51 5.22 -19.85
C GLY A 149 18.89 6.11 -18.79
N LEU A 150 17.84 5.62 -18.10
CA LEU A 150 17.39 6.23 -16.85
C LEU A 150 18.62 6.36 -15.94
N GLN A 151 19.11 7.60 -15.76
CA GLN A 151 20.25 7.85 -14.89
C GLN A 151 19.82 7.42 -13.49
N GLY A 152 20.42 6.36 -12.95
CA GLY A 152 20.01 5.77 -11.66
C GLY A 152 19.92 6.82 -10.54
N THR A 153 20.76 7.86 -10.61
CA THR A 153 20.74 9.02 -9.72
C THR A 153 19.42 9.79 -9.76
N ALA A 154 18.88 10.09 -10.94
CA ALA A 154 17.61 10.82 -11.07
C ALA A 154 16.42 10.00 -10.54
N ALA A 155 16.40 8.69 -10.81
CA ALA A 155 15.40 7.78 -10.28
C ALA A 155 15.49 7.68 -8.75
N MET A 156 16.70 7.58 -8.20
CA MET A 156 16.91 7.55 -6.74
C MET A 156 16.52 8.86 -6.07
N LEU A 157 16.83 10.01 -6.67
CA LEU A 157 16.43 11.32 -6.15
C LEU A 157 14.91 11.49 -6.18
N ALA A 158 14.24 11.06 -7.24
CA ALA A 158 12.78 11.06 -7.32
C ALA A 158 12.16 10.15 -6.26
N LEU A 159 12.71 8.95 -6.06
CA LEU A 159 12.24 8.02 -5.03
C LEU A 159 12.41 8.60 -3.63
N LEU A 160 13.57 9.20 -3.34
CA LEU A 160 13.85 9.87 -2.08
C LEU A 160 12.88 11.04 -1.83
N ALA A 161 12.63 11.87 -2.85
CA ALA A 161 11.70 12.98 -2.74
C ALA A 161 10.27 12.48 -2.46
N LEU A 162 9.83 11.42 -3.15
CA LEU A 162 8.50 10.84 -2.97
C LEU A 162 8.33 10.23 -1.57
N THR A 163 9.29 9.42 -1.11
CA THR A 163 9.21 8.78 0.21
C THR A 163 9.32 9.79 1.34
N SER A 164 10.20 10.79 1.21
CA SER A 164 10.32 11.89 2.17
C SER A 164 9.05 12.74 2.19
N GLY A 165 8.46 13.01 1.02
CA GLY A 165 7.20 13.75 0.90
C GLY A 165 6.02 13.01 1.52
N ALA A 166 5.88 11.71 1.26
CA ALA A 166 4.86 10.87 1.89
C ALA A 166 5.08 10.77 3.41
N GLY A 167 6.33 10.63 3.85
CA GLY A 167 6.70 10.68 5.26
C GLY A 167 6.30 11.99 5.92
N ALA A 168 6.66 13.13 5.31
CA ALA A 168 6.27 14.45 5.80
C ALA A 168 4.74 14.64 5.84
N TRP A 169 4.02 14.15 4.83
CA TRP A 169 2.55 14.16 4.80
C TRP A 169 1.95 13.35 5.95
N ALA A 170 2.51 12.18 6.26
CA ALA A 170 2.08 11.36 7.39
C ALA A 170 2.33 12.03 8.76
N LEU A 171 3.20 13.03 8.83
CA LEU A 171 3.44 13.84 10.03
C LEU A 171 2.45 15.01 10.16
N VAL A 172 1.69 15.34 9.12
CA VAL A 172 0.71 16.44 9.17
C VAL A 172 -0.44 16.05 10.11
N PRO A 173 -0.66 16.81 11.20
CA PRO A 173 -1.76 16.54 12.12
C PRO A 173 -3.11 16.76 11.41
N PRO A 174 -4.15 15.97 11.72
CA PRO A 174 -5.48 16.23 11.21
C PRO A 174 -5.97 17.60 11.67
N ALA A 175 -6.63 18.35 10.79
CA ALA A 175 -7.21 19.64 11.14
C ALA A 175 -8.29 19.42 12.22
N GLN A 176 -8.03 19.97 13.41
CA GLN A 176 -9.02 20.16 14.48
C GLN A 176 -9.65 18.90 15.06
N THR A 177 -8.86 18.08 15.75
CA THR A 177 -9.40 17.32 16.88
C THR A 177 -8.97 18.01 18.16
N GLY A 178 -9.93 18.48 18.95
CA GLY A 178 -9.70 18.91 20.34
C GLY A 178 -9.25 17.76 21.25
N PHE A 179 -8.73 16.67 20.68
CA PHE A 179 -8.37 15.43 21.33
C PHE A 179 -6.86 15.20 21.24
N ALA A 180 -6.30 14.61 22.29
CA ALA A 180 -4.94 14.12 22.35
C ALA A 180 -4.92 12.69 22.88
N THR A 181 -4.06 11.85 22.29
CA THR A 181 -3.74 10.51 22.79
C THR A 181 -2.53 10.65 23.71
N VAL A 182 -2.68 10.24 24.96
CA VAL A 182 -1.64 10.31 25.99
C VAL A 182 -1.27 8.89 26.41
N VAL A 183 0.02 8.58 26.36
CA VAL A 183 0.58 7.31 26.86
C VAL A 183 1.33 7.61 28.14
N PHE A 184 0.95 6.96 29.24
CA PHE A 184 1.60 7.08 30.53
C PHE A 184 2.69 6.01 30.72
N HIS A 185 3.60 6.25 31.66
CA HIS A 185 4.64 5.28 31.99
C HIS A 185 4.06 3.96 32.53
N PRO A 186 4.78 2.83 32.38
CA PRO A 186 4.34 1.54 32.93
C PRO A 186 4.17 1.61 34.45
N GLY A 187 2.96 1.31 34.94
CA GLY A 187 2.64 1.37 36.37
C GLY A 187 1.88 2.63 36.80
N ALA A 188 1.68 3.61 35.91
CA ALA A 188 0.78 4.73 36.15
C ALA A 188 -0.62 4.22 36.49
N GLY A 189 -1.06 4.45 37.73
CA GLY A 189 -2.35 4.00 38.21
C GLY A 189 -3.48 4.96 37.83
N PRO A 190 -4.76 4.55 37.88
CA PRO A 190 -5.89 5.41 37.58
C PRO A 190 -5.88 6.74 38.36
N ARG A 191 -5.44 6.72 39.63
CA ARG A 191 -5.34 7.93 40.46
C ARG A 191 -4.40 8.99 39.88
N GLU A 192 -3.25 8.57 39.36
CA GLU A 192 -2.27 9.48 38.78
C GLU A 192 -2.79 10.06 37.47
N VAL A 193 -3.38 9.22 36.63
CA VAL A 193 -4.00 9.65 35.36
C VAL A 193 -5.13 10.65 35.63
N PHE A 194 -6.05 10.36 36.55
CA PHE A 194 -7.13 11.30 36.89
C PHE A 194 -6.61 12.61 37.51
N ALA A 195 -5.53 12.57 38.30
CA ALA A 195 -4.91 13.78 38.82
C ALA A 195 -4.30 14.64 37.69
N ALA A 196 -3.71 14.01 36.67
CA ALA A 196 -3.20 14.70 35.48
C ALA A 196 -4.34 15.36 34.68
N LEU A 197 -5.46 14.65 34.52
CA LEU A 197 -6.64 15.16 33.82
C LEU A 197 -7.23 16.39 34.53
N ASP A 198 -7.37 16.32 35.85
CA ASP A 198 -7.87 17.41 36.68
C ASP A 198 -6.94 18.63 36.64
N ALA A 199 -5.62 18.42 36.79
CA ALA A 199 -4.62 19.49 36.76
C ALA A 199 -4.57 20.26 35.44
N LEU A 200 -4.95 19.61 34.33
CA LEU A 200 -4.93 20.20 32.99
C LEU A 200 -6.33 20.58 32.48
N ASP A 201 -7.37 20.32 33.28
CA ASP A 201 -8.77 20.51 32.92
C ASP A 201 -9.06 19.81 31.57
N ALA A 202 -8.64 18.55 31.51
CA ALA A 202 -8.77 17.66 30.36
C ALA A 202 -9.88 16.64 30.61
N ARG A 203 -10.74 16.42 29.63
CA ARG A 203 -11.84 15.46 29.74
C ARG A 203 -11.46 14.11 29.16
N LEU A 204 -11.56 13.04 29.93
CA LEU A 204 -11.36 11.68 29.41
C LEU A 204 -12.45 11.33 28.38
N VAL A 205 -12.04 10.90 27.19
CA VAL A 205 -12.91 10.45 26.10
C VAL A 205 -12.90 8.93 26.03
N TRP A 206 -11.72 8.34 26.11
CA TRP A 206 -11.52 6.90 26.06
C TRP A 206 -10.27 6.50 26.84
N SER A 207 -10.22 5.27 27.35
CA SER A 207 -9.03 4.67 27.93
C SER A 207 -8.98 3.17 27.63
N ASP A 208 -7.77 2.63 27.61
CA ASP A 208 -7.60 1.18 27.78
C ASP A 208 -7.93 0.77 29.23
N ARG A 209 -8.00 -0.55 29.50
CA ARG A 209 -8.35 -1.04 30.85
C ARG A 209 -7.30 -0.70 31.90
N ALA A 210 -6.03 -0.62 31.52
CA ALA A 210 -4.95 -0.32 32.45
C ALA A 210 -4.73 1.19 32.66
N MET A 211 -5.43 2.05 31.91
CA MET A 211 -5.21 3.50 31.87
C MET A 211 -3.79 3.89 31.43
N GLY A 212 -3.07 2.98 30.78
CA GLY A 212 -1.76 3.25 30.20
C GLY A 212 -1.85 4.11 28.94
N VAL A 213 -2.97 4.05 28.23
CA VAL A 213 -3.27 4.88 27.06
C VAL A 213 -4.65 5.49 27.20
N VAL A 214 -4.73 6.82 27.07
CA VAL A 214 -6.00 7.56 27.14
C VAL A 214 -6.14 8.50 25.96
N VAL A 215 -7.38 8.72 25.53
CA VAL A 215 -7.76 9.81 24.63
C VAL A 215 -8.49 10.86 25.45
N VAL A 216 -8.03 12.10 25.38
CA VAL A 216 -8.50 13.20 26.22
C VAL A 216 -8.88 14.38 25.36
N ALA A 217 -9.97 15.07 25.69
CA ALA A 217 -10.30 16.36 25.11
C ALA A 217 -9.56 17.47 25.89
N VAL A 218 -8.65 18.17 25.22
CA VAL A 218 -7.78 19.19 25.83
C VAL A 218 -7.30 20.19 24.78
N PRO A 219 -7.25 21.51 25.10
CA PRO A 219 -6.64 22.51 24.23
C PRO A 219 -5.16 22.23 23.93
N GLU A 220 -4.70 22.60 22.74
CA GLU A 220 -3.34 22.28 22.26
C GLU A 220 -2.25 22.84 23.17
N GLU A 221 -2.44 24.06 23.65
CA GLU A 221 -1.53 24.77 24.54
C GLU A 221 -1.31 24.07 25.89
N ARG A 222 -2.24 23.20 26.32
CA ARG A 222 -2.15 22.47 27.60
C ARG A 222 -1.56 21.06 27.46
N ARG A 223 -1.46 20.52 26.24
CA ARG A 223 -1.03 19.13 25.99
C ARG A 223 0.36 18.83 26.53
N TRP A 224 1.29 19.77 26.42
CA TRP A 224 2.63 19.64 26.97
C TRP A 224 2.67 19.41 28.49
N GLY A 225 1.63 19.83 29.22
CA GLY A 225 1.53 19.64 30.66
C GLY A 225 1.52 18.17 31.08
N PHE A 226 0.99 17.27 30.24
CA PHE A 226 0.91 15.83 30.55
C PHE A 226 2.30 15.20 30.80
N TYR A 227 3.35 15.70 30.16
CA TYR A 227 4.72 15.22 30.41
C TYR A 227 5.19 15.47 31.86
N ARG A 228 4.65 16.49 32.53
CA ARG A 228 4.93 16.74 33.97
C ARG A 228 4.18 15.80 34.89
N HIS A 229 3.17 15.08 34.37
CA HIS A 229 2.34 14.13 35.10
C HIS A 229 2.60 12.68 34.67
N GLY A 230 3.82 12.37 34.23
CA GLY A 230 4.23 10.98 33.96
C GLY A 230 3.80 10.44 32.60
N ALA A 231 3.37 11.30 31.66
CA ALA A 231 3.19 10.91 30.28
C ALA A 231 4.54 10.69 29.57
N LEU A 232 4.63 9.61 28.79
CA LEU A 232 5.75 9.30 27.91
C LEU A 232 5.53 9.85 26.50
N LEU A 233 4.28 9.91 26.05
CA LEU A 233 3.93 10.41 24.71
C LEU A 233 2.59 11.15 24.78
N VAL A 234 2.53 12.31 24.13
CA VAL A 234 1.31 13.12 23.99
C VAL A 234 1.19 13.53 22.53
N SER A 235 0.14 13.08 21.85
CA SER A 235 -0.06 13.46 20.45
C SER A 235 -0.32 14.97 20.33
N GLY A 236 0.36 15.62 19.38
CA GLY A 236 0.18 17.05 19.14
C GLY A 236 0.79 17.97 20.22
N ALA A 237 1.69 17.48 21.07
CA ALA A 237 2.51 18.28 21.99
C ALA A 237 3.98 18.29 21.53
N GLY A 238 4.26 18.89 20.37
CA GLY A 238 5.62 18.97 19.79
C GLY A 238 6.15 17.71 19.11
N VAL A 239 5.55 16.55 19.38
CA VAL A 239 5.69 15.36 18.52
C VAL A 239 4.57 15.42 17.48
N PRO A 240 4.86 15.28 16.17
CA PRO A 240 3.83 15.26 15.14
C PRO A 240 2.76 14.23 15.50
N ALA A 241 1.50 14.68 15.48
CA ALA A 241 0.36 13.89 15.96
C ALA A 241 0.18 12.57 15.19
N GLY A 242 0.77 12.46 13.99
CA GLY A 242 0.92 11.24 13.21
C GLY A 242 -0.33 10.38 13.11
N CYS A 243 -0.14 9.07 12.93
CA CYS A 243 -1.22 8.08 12.89
C CYS A 243 -2.00 7.96 14.22
N PHE A 244 -1.46 8.48 15.33
CA PHE A 244 -2.05 8.35 16.67
C PHE A 244 -3.31 9.19 16.90
N ASN A 245 -3.56 10.19 16.05
CA ASN A 245 -4.70 11.10 16.16
C ASN A 245 -5.71 10.97 15.02
N TRP A 246 -5.55 9.99 14.14
CA TRP A 246 -6.45 9.71 13.01
C TRP A 246 -7.66 8.84 13.37
N SER A 247 -7.75 8.38 14.62
CA SER A 247 -8.92 7.68 15.14
C SER A 247 -10.09 8.65 15.33
N ARG A 248 -11.17 8.45 14.57
CA ARG A 248 -12.48 9.01 14.89
C ARG A 248 -13.14 8.06 15.89
N ILE A 249 -13.38 8.53 17.11
CA ILE A 249 -14.20 7.85 18.12
C ILE A 249 -15.63 8.36 17.98
#